data_AF-A0AAE0G3D9-F1
#
_entry.id   AF-A0AAE0G3D9-F1
#
_cell.length_a   1.000
_cell.length_b   1.000
_cell.length_c   1.000
_cell.angle_alpha   90.00
_cell.angle_beta   90.00
_cell.angle_gamma   90.00
#
_symmetry.space_group_name_H-M   'P 1'
#
loop_
_entity.id
_entity.type
_entity.pdbx_description
1 polymer ?
#
loop_
_entity_poly.entity_id
_entity_poly.type
_entity_poly.pdbx_seq_one_letter_code
_entity_poly.pdbx_strand_id
1 'polypeptide(L)'
;MGDSNDEALEFLTRSLAEMGVSPEAAQQAVRHGARSVEEAIALLNGEGPSHQRGASQTSGDPSAWEEHWSAEHGGRPYYHHRQQGTTQWEEPVALRALRLQVAQGIYDLPLARCERIAAALEALLALPPGPRGDVSALEAEPLNPTLATLRKILSNIVSSPANPKFRTVKKANGTFRKVWDVELGKRVLLECGFVQTEEAVTLAQEAALGPVRFIVSRLQEAGECIRNTAPIDIRGDGAEGAQWEQAGNAHMQGAGPSSATPSAARWQKEIHYCKRCKKFINDGSERVWTRQHDAPPGEFRYACTTCPDFSLCEICWDAYNEGRFQHDQGHTFEHIHPISSRHNTTIHGQGPWGNFGGSVSSRSRDRLKERTGL
;
A
#
# COMPACT_ATOMS: atom_id res chain seq x y z
N MET A 1 -17.45 -32.02 22.66
CA MET A 1 -17.82 -31.02 21.64
C MET A 1 -17.45 -31.53 20.25
N GLY A 2 -17.97 -32.72 19.88
CA GLY A 2 -17.71 -33.36 18.58
C GLY A 2 -18.94 -33.49 17.68
N ASP A 3 -20.16 -33.32 18.21
CA ASP A 3 -21.36 -33.86 17.53
C ASP A 3 -22.02 -32.92 16.51
N SER A 4 -21.84 -31.60 16.61
CA SER A 4 -22.61 -30.65 15.79
C SER A 4 -22.20 -30.61 14.31
N ASN A 5 -20.96 -31.00 13.98
CA ASN A 5 -20.51 -31.04 12.58
C ASN A 5 -20.90 -32.36 11.90
N ASP A 6 -20.98 -33.45 12.65
CA ASP A 6 -21.37 -34.76 12.12
C ASP A 6 -22.87 -34.80 11.83
N GLU A 7 -23.72 -34.18 12.67
CA GLU A 7 -25.16 -34.04 12.39
C GLU A 7 -25.44 -33.19 11.14
N ALA A 8 -24.69 -32.10 10.94
CA ALA A 8 -24.84 -31.24 9.75
C ALA A 8 -24.38 -31.95 8.47
N LEU A 9 -23.31 -32.74 8.57
CA LEU A 9 -22.80 -33.58 7.49
C LEU A 9 -23.80 -34.69 7.12
N GLU A 10 -24.36 -35.38 8.11
CA GLU A 10 -25.38 -36.42 7.88
C GLU A 10 -26.65 -35.84 7.27
N PHE A 11 -27.08 -34.66 7.73
CA PHE A 11 -28.25 -33.97 7.18
C PHE A 11 -28.06 -33.58 5.72
N LEU A 12 -26.92 -32.98 5.37
CA LEU A 12 -26.60 -32.60 3.98
C LEU A 12 -26.44 -33.83 3.08
N THR A 13 -25.77 -34.86 3.57
CA THR A 13 -25.56 -36.11 2.82
C THR A 13 -26.88 -36.82 2.52
N ARG A 14 -27.79 -36.90 3.52
CA ARG A 14 -29.12 -37.50 3.34
C ARG A 14 -29.98 -36.70 2.36
N SER A 15 -30.00 -35.37 2.50
CA SER A 15 -30.79 -34.48 1.66
C SER A 15 -30.33 -34.51 0.19
N LEU A 16 -29.02 -34.62 -0.06
CA LEU A 16 -28.46 -34.75 -1.41
C LEU A 16 -28.72 -36.14 -2.02
N ALA A 17 -28.70 -37.20 -1.21
CA ALA A 17 -29.03 -38.55 -1.67
C ALA A 17 -30.50 -38.68 -2.11
N GLU A 18 -31.44 -38.03 -1.41
CA GLU A 18 -32.85 -37.94 -1.81
C GLU A 18 -33.03 -37.24 -3.16
N MET A 19 -32.08 -36.38 -3.53
CA MET A 19 -32.03 -35.69 -4.83
C MET A 19 -31.25 -36.46 -5.92
N GLY A 20 -30.80 -37.70 -5.63
CA GLY A 20 -30.08 -38.55 -6.58
C GLY A 20 -28.60 -38.19 -6.78
N VAL A 21 -28.04 -37.34 -5.90
CA VAL A 21 -26.59 -37.03 -5.90
C VAL A 21 -25.82 -38.17 -5.23
N SER A 22 -24.69 -38.59 -5.80
CA SER A 22 -23.91 -39.69 -5.23
C SER A 22 -23.32 -39.31 -3.85
N PRO A 23 -23.19 -40.27 -2.92
CA PRO A 23 -22.60 -40.01 -1.60
C PRO A 23 -21.18 -39.42 -1.67
N GLU A 24 -20.40 -39.83 -2.68
CA GLU A 24 -19.04 -39.32 -2.90
C GLU A 24 -19.05 -37.86 -3.32
N ALA A 25 -19.99 -37.46 -4.18
CA ALA A 25 -20.18 -36.07 -4.58
C ALA A 25 -20.65 -35.20 -3.40
N ALA A 26 -21.59 -35.70 -2.59
CA ALA A 26 -22.03 -35.01 -1.38
C ALA A 26 -20.88 -34.78 -0.38
N GLN A 27 -20.03 -35.79 -0.16
CA GLN A 27 -18.84 -35.65 0.68
C GLN A 27 -17.83 -34.65 0.11
N GLN A 28 -17.65 -34.63 -1.21
CA GLN A 28 -16.78 -33.68 -1.87
C GLN A 28 -17.30 -32.24 -1.70
N ALA A 29 -18.60 -32.00 -1.87
CA ALA A 29 -19.21 -30.68 -1.66
C ALA A 29 -19.02 -30.17 -0.22
N VAL A 30 -19.16 -31.04 0.78
CA VAL A 30 -18.95 -30.64 2.19
C VAL A 30 -17.47 -30.40 2.50
N ARG A 31 -16.54 -31.17 1.90
CA ARG A 31 -15.09 -30.86 1.98
C ARG A 31 -14.75 -29.50 1.37
N HIS A 32 -15.52 -29.07 0.38
CA HIS A 32 -15.43 -27.73 -0.21
C HIS A 32 -16.19 -26.66 0.59
N GLY A 33 -16.76 -27.01 1.75
CA GLY A 33 -17.32 -26.06 2.71
C GLY A 33 -18.78 -25.69 2.45
N ALA A 34 -19.54 -26.47 1.67
CA ALA A 34 -20.97 -26.27 1.47
C ALA A 34 -21.73 -26.31 2.80
N ARG A 35 -22.56 -25.30 3.05
CA ARG A 35 -23.37 -25.16 4.28
C ARG A 35 -24.85 -25.40 4.03
N SER A 36 -25.27 -25.50 2.78
CA SER A 36 -26.64 -25.84 2.37
C SER A 36 -26.65 -26.80 1.17
N VAL A 37 -27.81 -27.39 0.90
CA VAL A 37 -28.03 -28.31 -0.23
C VAL A 37 -27.84 -27.57 -1.56
N GLU A 38 -28.29 -26.32 -1.64
CA GLU A 38 -28.16 -25.46 -2.81
C GLU A 38 -26.70 -25.11 -3.09
N GLU A 39 -25.91 -24.78 -2.06
CA GLU A 39 -24.47 -24.56 -2.20
C GLU A 39 -23.73 -25.83 -2.63
N ALA A 40 -24.14 -27.00 -2.13
CA ALA A 40 -23.54 -28.27 -2.52
C ALA A 40 -23.82 -28.61 -3.98
N ILE A 41 -25.04 -28.40 -4.46
CA ILE A 41 -25.42 -28.63 -5.86
C ILE A 41 -24.71 -27.64 -6.79
N ALA A 42 -24.64 -26.37 -6.40
CA ALA A 42 -23.88 -25.32 -7.09
C ALA A 42 -22.41 -25.71 -7.26
N LEU A 43 -21.75 -26.16 -6.18
CA LEU A 43 -20.36 -26.63 -6.22
C LEU A 43 -20.18 -27.87 -7.11
N LEU A 44 -21.14 -28.79 -7.11
CA LEU A 44 -21.06 -30.04 -7.89
C LEU A 44 -21.34 -29.86 -9.37
N ASN A 45 -22.21 -28.91 -9.73
CA ASN A 45 -22.49 -28.58 -11.12
C ASN A 45 -21.45 -27.63 -11.73
N GLY A 46 -20.46 -27.17 -10.94
CA GLY A 46 -19.53 -26.12 -11.35
C GLY A 46 -20.21 -24.74 -11.54
N GLU A 47 -21.45 -24.62 -11.12
CA GLU A 47 -22.27 -23.41 -11.17
C GLU A 47 -22.09 -22.68 -9.84
N GLY A 48 -21.08 -21.82 -9.74
CA GLY A 48 -20.93 -20.95 -8.58
C GLY A 48 -22.23 -20.17 -8.28
N PRO A 49 -22.54 -19.89 -7.01
CA PRO A 49 -23.85 -19.39 -6.60
C PRO A 49 -24.18 -18.06 -7.28
N SER A 50 -25.17 -18.06 -8.17
CA SER A 50 -25.63 -16.87 -8.89
C SER A 50 -27.10 -16.55 -8.61
N HIS A 51 -27.31 -15.25 -8.33
CA HIS A 51 -28.56 -14.47 -8.15
C HIS A 51 -29.16 -14.46 -6.73
N GLN A 52 -29.28 -13.33 -6.00
CA GLN A 52 -29.34 -11.88 -6.30
C GLN A 52 -28.71 -11.13 -5.09
N ARG A 53 -28.01 -9.98 -5.14
CA ARG A 53 -28.36 -8.70 -5.76
C ARG A 53 -27.11 -7.77 -5.69
N GLY A 54 -26.64 -7.22 -6.82
CA GLY A 54 -25.97 -5.92 -6.85
C GLY A 54 -24.46 -5.77 -6.56
N ALA A 55 -23.63 -6.81 -6.62
CA ALA A 55 -22.17 -6.63 -6.58
C ALA A 55 -21.50 -7.44 -7.70
N SER A 56 -20.83 -6.73 -8.61
CA SER A 56 -20.01 -7.29 -9.68
C SER A 56 -18.85 -8.10 -9.07
N GLN A 57 -19.06 -9.38 -8.80
CA GLN A 57 -17.99 -10.28 -8.38
C GLN A 57 -17.25 -10.75 -9.62
N THR A 58 -16.20 -10.00 -9.97
CA THR A 58 -15.11 -10.50 -10.79
C THR A 58 -14.46 -11.66 -10.04
N SER A 59 -14.78 -12.90 -10.41
CA SER A 59 -13.96 -14.09 -10.18
C SER A 59 -12.67 -14.00 -11.03
N GLY A 60 -11.98 -12.87 -10.93
CA GLY A 60 -10.86 -12.49 -11.77
C GLY A 60 -9.54 -13.01 -11.20
N ASP A 61 -8.59 -13.22 -12.10
CA ASP A 61 -7.19 -13.47 -11.80
C ASP A 61 -6.69 -12.49 -10.71
N PRO A 62 -6.19 -12.97 -9.55
CA PRO A 62 -5.69 -12.11 -8.49
C PRO A 62 -4.52 -11.22 -8.95
N SER A 63 -3.79 -11.62 -10.00
CA SER A 63 -2.70 -10.82 -10.57
C SER A 63 -3.18 -9.55 -11.30
N ALA A 64 -4.46 -9.52 -11.68
CA ALA A 64 -5.07 -8.36 -12.34
C ALA A 64 -5.37 -7.21 -11.38
N TRP A 65 -5.31 -7.45 -10.07
CA TRP A 65 -5.61 -6.47 -9.03
C TRP A 65 -4.34 -5.94 -8.36
N GLU A 66 -4.34 -4.65 -8.05
CA GLU A 66 -3.30 -3.96 -7.29
C GLU A 66 -3.92 -3.34 -6.03
N GLU A 67 -3.30 -3.55 -4.87
CA GLU A 67 -3.64 -2.83 -3.65
C GLU A 67 -2.90 -1.49 -3.63
N HIS A 68 -3.65 -0.43 -3.38
CA HIS A 68 -3.16 0.92 -3.16
C HIS A 68 -3.69 1.45 -1.84
N TRP A 69 -3.13 2.57 -1.39
CA TRP A 69 -3.48 3.18 -0.11
C TRP A 69 -3.83 4.65 -0.32
N SER A 70 -4.97 5.08 0.21
CA SER A 70 -5.42 6.46 0.08
C SER A 70 -4.97 7.32 1.25
N ALA A 71 -4.10 8.30 0.99
CA ALA A 71 -3.71 9.32 1.96
C ALA A 71 -4.92 10.11 2.48
N GLU A 72 -5.79 10.52 1.55
CA GLU A 72 -6.96 11.34 1.82
C GLU A 72 -7.94 10.63 2.77
N HIS A 73 -8.01 9.30 2.68
CA HIS A 73 -8.84 8.47 3.53
C HIS A 73 -8.03 7.84 4.67
N GLY A 74 -7.01 8.54 5.18
CA GLY A 74 -6.30 8.16 6.40
C GLY A 74 -5.46 6.88 6.29
N GLY A 75 -5.05 6.52 5.07
CA GLY A 75 -4.39 5.25 4.80
C GLY A 75 -5.35 4.08 4.76
N ARG A 76 -6.56 4.27 4.23
CA ARG A 76 -7.45 3.14 3.90
C ARG A 76 -6.98 2.48 2.60
N PRO A 77 -6.90 1.14 2.52
CA PRO A 77 -6.57 0.45 1.27
C PRO A 77 -7.73 0.53 0.27
N TYR A 78 -7.39 0.57 -1.01
CA TYR A 78 -8.31 0.43 -2.14
C TYR A 78 -7.66 -0.43 -3.23
N TYR A 79 -8.47 -0.98 -4.13
CA TYR A 79 -8.01 -1.98 -5.10
C TYR A 79 -8.27 -1.48 -6.51
N HIS A 80 -7.25 -1.56 -7.36
CA HIS A 80 -7.30 -1.15 -8.77
C HIS A 80 -7.17 -2.37 -9.68
N HIS A 81 -8.12 -2.56 -10.59
CA HIS A 81 -8.06 -3.61 -11.60
C HIS A 81 -7.28 -3.11 -12.82
N ARG A 82 -6.05 -3.59 -13.04
CA ARG A 82 -5.13 -3.07 -14.09
C ARG A 82 -5.75 -3.05 -15.48
N GLN A 83 -6.40 -4.14 -15.88
CA GLN A 83 -6.94 -4.30 -17.24
C GLN A 83 -8.25 -3.51 -17.46
N GLN A 84 -9.10 -3.41 -16.45
CA GLN A 84 -10.40 -2.75 -16.54
C GLN A 84 -10.34 -1.26 -16.18
N GLY A 85 -9.27 -0.82 -15.51
CA GLY A 85 -9.11 0.55 -15.01
C GLY A 85 -10.10 0.92 -13.90
N THR A 86 -10.77 -0.06 -13.29
CA THR A 86 -11.76 0.14 -12.23
C THR A 86 -11.08 0.18 -10.86
N THR A 87 -11.66 0.94 -9.93
CA THR A 87 -11.23 0.97 -8.52
C THR A 87 -12.38 0.65 -7.59
N GLN A 88 -12.07 0.01 -6.46
CA GLN A 88 -13.05 -0.32 -5.42
C GLN A 88 -12.42 -0.31 -4.03
N TRP A 89 -13.24 -0.16 -2.99
CA TRP A 89 -12.79 -0.15 -1.60
C TRP A 89 -12.72 -1.55 -1.00
N GLU A 90 -13.60 -2.43 -1.46
CA GLU A 90 -13.70 -3.81 -1.02
C GLU A 90 -12.60 -4.65 -1.66
N GLU A 91 -11.92 -5.48 -0.87
CA GLU A 91 -10.89 -6.38 -1.39
C GLU A 91 -11.52 -7.40 -2.35
N PRO A 92 -11.00 -7.54 -3.57
CA PRO A 92 -11.44 -8.57 -4.51
C PRO A 92 -11.31 -9.96 -3.88
N VAL A 93 -12.36 -10.79 -4.01
CA VAL A 93 -12.42 -12.13 -3.37
C VAL A 93 -11.22 -12.99 -3.73
N ALA A 94 -10.79 -12.99 -5.00
CA ALA A 94 -9.63 -13.76 -5.45
C ALA A 94 -8.32 -13.28 -4.82
N LEU A 95 -8.13 -11.96 -4.71
CA LEU A 95 -6.95 -11.37 -4.07
C LEU A 95 -6.93 -11.69 -2.57
N ARG A 96 -8.06 -11.53 -1.89
CA ARG A 96 -8.23 -11.89 -0.48
C ARG A 96 -7.90 -13.36 -0.22
N ALA A 97 -8.46 -14.27 -1.03
CA ALA A 97 -8.21 -15.70 -0.92
C ALA A 97 -6.72 -16.01 -1.05
N LEU A 98 -6.05 -15.48 -2.07
CA LEU A 98 -4.61 -15.66 -2.27
C LEU A 98 -3.80 -15.16 -1.07
N ARG A 99 -4.10 -13.96 -0.55
CA ARG A 99 -3.39 -13.39 0.61
C ARG A 99 -3.55 -14.23 1.86
N LEU A 100 -4.76 -14.71 2.13
CA LEU A 100 -5.04 -15.55 3.29
C LEU A 100 -4.31 -16.90 3.19
N GLN A 101 -4.22 -17.46 1.98
CA GLN A 101 -3.46 -18.69 1.71
C GLN A 101 -1.95 -18.49 1.92
N VAL A 102 -1.40 -17.37 1.43
CA VAL A 102 -0.01 -16.98 1.69
C VAL A 102 0.23 -16.77 3.19
N ALA A 103 -0.67 -16.08 3.88
CA ALA A 103 -0.59 -15.86 5.32
C ALA A 103 -0.62 -17.17 6.12
N GLN A 104 -1.48 -18.12 5.72
CA GLN A 104 -1.51 -19.46 6.30
C GLN A 104 -0.14 -20.13 6.21
N GLY A 105 0.50 -20.09 5.04
CA GLY A 105 1.81 -20.72 4.82
C GLY A 105 2.96 -20.01 5.55
N ILE A 106 2.99 -18.67 5.55
CA ILE A 106 4.07 -17.88 6.16
C ILE A 106 4.00 -17.90 7.68
N TYR A 107 2.78 -17.81 8.24
CA TYR A 107 2.58 -17.63 9.68
C TYR A 107 2.16 -18.91 10.40
N ASP A 108 2.02 -20.03 9.68
CA ASP A 108 1.57 -21.32 10.21
C ASP A 108 0.24 -21.18 10.97
N LEU A 109 -0.76 -20.61 10.28
CA LEU A 109 -2.07 -20.30 10.86
C LEU A 109 -3.19 -21.00 10.09
N PRO A 110 -4.20 -21.56 10.78
CA PRO A 110 -5.41 -22.03 10.12
C PRO A 110 -6.08 -20.88 9.34
N LEU A 111 -6.54 -21.16 8.13
CA LEU A 111 -7.16 -20.17 7.24
C LEU A 111 -8.29 -19.38 7.94
N ALA A 112 -9.15 -20.08 8.68
CA ALA A 112 -10.24 -19.45 9.44
C ALA A 112 -9.75 -18.43 10.48
N ARG A 113 -8.54 -18.62 11.04
CA ARG A 113 -7.93 -17.66 11.98
C ARG A 113 -7.32 -16.47 11.23
N CYS A 114 -6.68 -16.71 10.09
CA CYS A 114 -6.23 -15.62 9.20
C CYS A 114 -7.40 -14.71 8.82
N GLU A 115 -8.54 -15.28 8.43
CA GLU A 115 -9.76 -14.54 8.06
C GLU A 115 -10.28 -13.66 9.19
N ARG A 116 -10.42 -14.20 10.41
CA ARG A 116 -10.91 -13.43 11.55
C ARG A 116 -9.97 -12.28 11.91
N ILE A 117 -8.66 -12.54 11.86
CA ILE A 117 -7.65 -11.51 12.11
C ILE A 117 -7.72 -10.41 11.03
N ALA A 118 -7.74 -10.80 9.75
CA ALA A 118 -7.79 -9.88 8.63
C ALA A 118 -9.06 -9.02 8.69
N ALA A 119 -10.23 -9.64 8.89
CA ALA A 119 -11.51 -8.93 9.01
C ALA A 119 -11.52 -7.95 10.20
N ALA A 120 -10.99 -8.34 11.37
CA ALA A 120 -10.92 -7.46 12.53
C ALA A 120 -10.01 -6.25 12.28
N LEU A 121 -8.86 -6.47 11.62
CA LEU A 121 -7.90 -5.42 11.29
C LEU A 121 -8.42 -4.49 10.18
N GLU A 122 -9.03 -5.03 9.14
CA GLU A 122 -9.66 -4.25 8.07
C GLU A 122 -10.78 -3.37 8.60
N ALA A 123 -11.64 -3.91 9.47
CA ALA A 123 -12.68 -3.13 10.14
C ALA A 123 -12.08 -1.98 10.97
N LEU A 124 -10.93 -2.22 11.63
CA LEU A 124 -10.23 -1.20 12.40
C LEU A 124 -9.60 -0.12 11.50
N LEU A 125 -9.02 -0.51 10.35
CA LEU A 125 -8.45 0.38 9.35
C LEU A 125 -9.50 1.16 8.56
N ALA A 126 -10.72 0.64 8.47
CA ALA A 126 -11.84 1.28 7.79
C ALA A 126 -12.58 2.32 8.66
N LEU A 127 -12.26 2.43 9.96
CA LEU A 127 -12.81 3.48 10.81
C LEU A 127 -12.41 4.86 10.24
N PRO A 128 -13.34 5.82 10.16
CA PRO A 128 -13.01 7.15 9.65
C PRO A 128 -11.97 7.83 10.56
N PRO A 129 -11.06 8.65 10.01
CA PRO A 129 -10.32 9.62 10.83
C PRO A 129 -11.35 10.47 11.56
N GLY A 130 -11.11 10.74 12.84
CA GLY A 130 -12.03 11.46 13.73
C GLY A 130 -12.59 12.76 13.11
N PRO A 131 -13.62 13.35 13.72
CA PRO A 131 -14.51 14.31 13.08
C PRO A 131 -13.74 15.42 12.36
N ARG A 132 -13.90 15.49 11.03
CA ARG A 132 -13.57 16.67 10.22
C ARG A 132 -14.58 17.76 10.58
N GLY A 133 -14.19 18.69 11.44
CA GLY A 133 -14.99 19.87 11.77
C GLY A 133 -14.11 20.97 12.37
N ASP A 134 -14.07 22.11 11.68
CA ASP A 134 -13.41 23.38 11.99
C ASP A 134 -12.91 23.58 13.44
N VAL A 135 -11.61 23.42 13.68
CA VAL A 135 -10.84 24.24 14.64
C VAL A 135 -9.38 24.29 14.19
N SER A 136 -8.78 25.47 14.29
CA SER A 136 -7.38 25.79 14.04
C SER A 136 -6.38 24.74 14.55
N ALA A 137 -5.38 24.45 13.72
CA ALA A 137 -4.03 23.97 14.05
C ALA A 137 -3.80 23.56 15.52
N LEU A 138 -3.94 22.27 15.80
CA LEU A 138 -3.18 21.53 16.81
C LEU A 138 -3.36 20.04 16.48
N GLU A 139 -2.28 19.48 15.91
CA GLU A 139 -2.01 18.05 15.82
C GLU A 139 -2.93 17.24 14.89
N ALA A 140 -2.44 17.03 13.66
CA ALA A 140 -2.84 15.91 12.83
C ALA A 140 -2.43 14.58 13.49
N GLU A 141 -3.14 14.15 14.54
CA GLU A 141 -3.12 12.75 14.96
C GLU A 141 -4.25 12.01 14.19
N PRO A 142 -3.94 11.22 13.14
CA PRO A 142 -4.94 10.52 12.30
C PRO A 142 -5.75 9.45 13.07
N LEU A 143 -6.16 8.39 12.38
CA LEU A 143 -6.55 7.04 12.83
C LEU A 143 -5.66 6.38 13.95
N ASN A 144 -4.90 7.18 14.70
CA ASN A 144 -3.48 7.07 15.05
C ASN A 144 -3.18 6.39 16.39
N PRO A 145 -3.92 6.62 17.49
CA PRO A 145 -3.46 6.17 18.81
C PRO A 145 -3.68 4.68 19.04
N THR A 146 -4.81 4.12 18.61
CA THR A 146 -5.13 2.69 18.74
C THR A 146 -4.20 1.84 17.88
N LEU A 147 -4.10 2.16 16.59
CA LEU A 147 -3.21 1.43 15.66
C LEU A 147 -1.74 1.58 16.05
N ALA A 148 -1.28 2.78 16.46
CA ALA A 148 0.10 2.97 16.91
C ALA A 148 0.40 2.23 18.20
N THR A 149 -0.53 2.23 19.17
CA THR A 149 -0.37 1.50 20.43
C THR A 149 -0.39 0.00 20.19
N LEU A 150 -1.32 -0.50 19.38
CA LEU A 150 -1.40 -1.90 18.99
C LEU A 150 -0.12 -2.35 18.29
N ARG A 151 0.35 -1.60 17.29
CA ARG A 151 1.63 -1.85 16.61
C ARG A 151 2.77 -1.89 17.62
N LYS A 152 2.88 -0.90 18.51
CA LYS A 152 3.96 -0.84 19.52
C LYS A 152 3.96 -2.06 20.43
N ILE A 153 2.80 -2.47 20.95
CA ILE A 153 2.68 -3.63 21.84
C ILE A 153 3.12 -4.90 21.11
N LEU A 154 2.57 -5.15 19.92
CA LEU A 154 2.83 -6.37 19.17
C LEU A 154 4.27 -6.41 18.61
N SER A 155 4.81 -5.28 18.13
CA SER A 155 6.20 -5.18 17.68
C SER A 155 7.18 -5.46 18.81
N ASN A 156 6.93 -5.01 20.04
CA ASN A 156 7.81 -5.33 21.18
C ASN A 156 7.89 -6.86 21.43
N ILE A 157 6.77 -7.57 21.25
CA ILE A 157 6.74 -9.04 21.38
C ILE A 157 7.53 -9.69 20.24
N VAL A 158 7.36 -9.22 19.00
CA VAL A 158 8.12 -9.75 17.84
C VAL A 158 9.62 -9.50 18.00
N SER A 159 10.02 -8.31 18.43
CA SER A 159 11.43 -7.93 18.61
C SER A 159 12.09 -8.59 19.83
N SER A 160 11.31 -8.97 20.84
CA SER A 160 11.83 -9.55 22.08
C SER A 160 10.89 -10.63 22.61
N PRO A 161 10.78 -11.77 21.89
CA PRO A 161 9.75 -12.78 22.15
C PRO A 161 9.93 -13.51 23.48
N ALA A 162 11.17 -13.61 23.97
CA ALA A 162 11.47 -14.26 25.24
C ALA A 162 11.12 -13.39 26.46
N ASN A 163 10.86 -12.09 26.28
CA ASN A 163 10.70 -11.17 27.39
C ASN A 163 9.25 -11.18 27.93
N PRO A 164 9.02 -11.67 29.16
CA PRO A 164 7.68 -11.77 29.73
C PRO A 164 7.02 -10.40 29.95
N LYS A 165 7.82 -9.33 30.09
CA LYS A 165 7.33 -7.95 30.27
C LYS A 165 6.48 -7.47 29.10
N PHE A 166 6.80 -7.88 27.87
CA PHE A 166 6.06 -7.45 26.68
C PHE A 166 4.82 -8.28 26.41
N ARG A 167 4.70 -9.45 27.04
CA ARG A 167 3.57 -10.36 26.88
C ARG A 167 2.41 -10.08 27.82
N THR A 168 2.62 -9.25 28.85
CA THR A 168 1.57 -8.89 29.82
C THR A 168 1.36 -7.37 29.84
N VAL A 169 0.12 -6.94 29.65
CA VAL A 169 -0.25 -5.51 29.72
C VAL A 169 -1.42 -5.34 30.69
N LYS A 170 -1.24 -4.46 31.68
CA LYS A 170 -2.29 -4.15 32.68
C LYS A 170 -3.41 -3.33 32.04
N LYS A 171 -4.68 -3.66 32.32
CA LYS A 171 -5.85 -2.93 31.82
C LYS A 171 -5.90 -1.49 32.32
N ALA A 172 -5.38 -1.23 33.53
CA ALA A 172 -5.30 0.10 34.11
C ALA A 172 -4.31 1.05 33.38
N ASN A 173 -3.47 0.54 32.48
CA ASN A 173 -2.51 1.37 31.76
C ASN A 173 -3.24 2.32 30.78
N GLY A 174 -3.14 3.63 31.02
CA GLY A 174 -3.82 4.65 30.21
C GLY A 174 -3.47 4.64 28.72
N THR A 175 -2.25 4.23 28.34
CA THR A 175 -1.90 4.02 26.92
C THR A 175 -2.58 2.77 26.36
N PHE A 176 -2.59 1.66 27.12
CA PHE A 176 -3.23 0.42 26.68
C PHE A 176 -4.74 0.54 26.49
N ARG A 177 -5.40 1.38 27.30
CA ARG A 177 -6.83 1.68 27.16
C ARG A 177 -7.21 2.20 25.77
N LYS A 178 -6.30 2.87 25.06
CA LYS A 178 -6.48 3.29 23.66
C LYS A 178 -6.75 2.12 22.71
N VAL A 179 -6.33 0.90 23.07
CA VAL A 179 -6.61 -0.34 22.33
C VAL A 179 -7.72 -1.13 22.99
N TRP A 180 -7.67 -1.25 24.32
CA TRP A 180 -8.57 -2.13 25.06
C TRP A 180 -10.01 -1.63 25.14
N ASP A 181 -10.22 -0.31 25.20
CA ASP A 181 -11.56 0.30 25.26
C ASP A 181 -12.20 0.38 23.85
N VAL A 182 -11.45 0.06 22.79
CA VAL A 182 -11.95 -0.04 21.41
C VAL A 182 -12.26 -1.50 21.10
N GLU A 183 -13.53 -1.83 20.86
CA GLU A 183 -13.97 -3.22 20.67
C GLU A 183 -13.20 -3.95 19.56
N LEU A 184 -12.93 -3.27 18.44
CA LEU A 184 -12.11 -3.81 17.35
C LEU A 184 -10.64 -4.03 17.76
N GLY A 185 -10.06 -3.10 18.54
CA GLY A 185 -8.69 -3.24 19.05
C GLY A 185 -8.55 -4.41 20.03
N LYS A 186 -9.53 -4.56 20.93
CA LYS A 186 -9.67 -5.72 21.82
C LYS A 186 -9.79 -7.03 21.02
N ARG A 187 -10.67 -7.08 20.02
CA ARG A 187 -10.87 -8.27 19.17
C ARG A 187 -9.58 -8.70 18.49
N VAL A 188 -8.78 -7.77 17.95
CA VAL A 188 -7.49 -8.08 17.33
C VAL A 188 -6.52 -8.73 18.33
N LEU A 189 -6.46 -8.24 19.57
CA LEU A 189 -5.63 -8.85 20.62
C LEU A 189 -6.11 -10.26 20.99
N LEU A 190 -7.41 -10.48 21.11
CA LEU A 190 -7.94 -11.80 21.43
C LEU A 190 -7.68 -12.81 20.30
N GLU A 191 -7.85 -12.42 19.03
CA GLU A 191 -7.54 -13.28 17.88
C GLU A 191 -6.03 -13.57 17.75
N CYS A 192 -5.18 -12.66 18.24
CA CYS A 192 -3.74 -12.89 18.43
C CYS A 192 -3.43 -14.04 19.40
N GLY A 193 -4.37 -14.41 20.28
CA GLY A 193 -4.18 -15.39 21.34
C GLY A 193 -3.88 -14.79 22.70
N PHE A 194 -4.09 -13.48 22.90
CA PHE A 194 -4.09 -12.93 24.24
C PHE A 194 -5.30 -13.42 25.02
N VAL A 195 -5.10 -13.69 26.30
CA VAL A 195 -6.13 -14.07 27.25
C VAL A 195 -6.34 -12.92 28.21
N GLN A 196 -7.60 -12.58 28.48
CA GLN A 196 -7.94 -11.60 29.50
C GLN A 196 -7.97 -12.28 30.89
N THR A 197 -7.31 -11.66 31.85
CA THR A 197 -7.50 -11.93 33.29
C THR A 197 -8.31 -10.79 33.90
N GLU A 198 -8.51 -10.75 35.22
CA GLU A 198 -9.22 -9.63 35.86
C GLU A 198 -8.48 -8.30 35.62
N GLU A 199 -7.18 -8.26 35.90
CA GLU A 199 -6.38 -7.02 35.91
C GLU A 199 -5.55 -6.77 34.64
N ALA A 200 -5.29 -7.81 33.85
CA ALA A 200 -4.34 -7.75 32.74
C ALA A 200 -4.79 -8.53 31.51
N VAL A 201 -4.01 -8.38 30.46
CA VAL A 201 -4.15 -9.10 29.19
C VAL A 201 -2.79 -9.71 28.90
N THR A 202 -2.75 -11.03 28.75
CA THR A 202 -1.50 -11.80 28.71
C THR A 202 -1.46 -12.74 27.52
N LEU A 203 -0.33 -12.79 26.84
CA LEU A 203 0.01 -13.81 25.84
C LEU A 203 0.92 -14.85 26.50
N ALA A 204 0.53 -16.12 26.48
CA ALA A 204 1.34 -17.19 27.08
C ALA A 204 2.74 -17.28 26.45
N GLN A 205 3.75 -17.73 27.19
CA GLN A 205 5.14 -17.71 26.72
C GLN A 205 5.34 -18.65 25.51
N GLU A 206 4.67 -19.78 25.57
CA GLU A 206 4.59 -20.86 24.59
C GLU A 206 3.62 -20.57 23.44
N ALA A 207 2.87 -19.46 23.49
CA ALA A 207 1.94 -19.11 22.43
C ALA A 207 2.68 -18.88 21.09
N ALA A 208 2.14 -19.47 20.02
CA ALA A 208 2.63 -19.28 18.67
C ALA A 208 2.58 -17.79 18.29
N LEU A 209 3.68 -17.27 17.73
CA LEU A 209 3.81 -15.86 17.34
C LEU A 209 3.32 -15.56 15.92
N GLY A 210 2.87 -16.58 15.17
CA GLY A 210 2.27 -16.44 13.85
C GLY A 210 1.20 -15.33 13.76
N PRO A 211 0.19 -15.31 14.65
CA PRO A 211 -0.86 -14.29 14.62
C PRO A 211 -0.30 -12.87 14.85
N VAL A 212 0.63 -12.75 15.80
CA VAL A 212 1.27 -11.48 16.16
C VAL A 212 2.09 -10.94 14.99
N ARG A 213 2.87 -11.81 14.34
CA ARG A 213 3.68 -11.45 13.16
C ARG A 213 2.80 -11.04 11.97
N PHE A 214 1.69 -11.75 11.74
CA PHE A 214 0.74 -11.42 10.68
C PHE A 214 0.17 -10.01 10.85
N ILE A 215 -0.30 -9.67 12.05
CA ILE A 215 -0.87 -8.35 12.34
C ILE A 215 0.20 -7.26 12.27
N VAL A 216 1.39 -7.50 12.79
CA VAL A 216 2.49 -6.53 12.72
C VAL A 216 2.86 -6.20 11.28
N SER A 217 2.94 -7.21 10.38
CA SER A 217 3.20 -6.99 8.95
C SER A 217 2.17 -6.05 8.33
N ARG A 218 0.88 -6.34 8.54
CA ARG A 218 -0.21 -5.51 7.99
C ARG A 218 -0.23 -4.10 8.57
N LEU A 219 0.04 -3.94 9.86
CA LEU A 219 0.16 -2.62 10.50
C LEU A 219 1.39 -1.83 10.02
N GLN A 220 2.48 -2.52 9.66
CA GLN A 220 3.67 -1.90 9.08
C GLN A 220 3.39 -1.42 7.66
N GLU A 221 2.79 -2.26 6.81
CA GLU A 221 2.37 -1.91 5.45
C GLU A 221 1.46 -0.67 5.47
N ALA A 222 0.40 -0.67 6.29
CA ALA A 222 -0.50 0.47 6.45
C ALA A 222 0.24 1.73 6.92
N GLY A 223 1.13 1.58 7.91
CA GLY A 223 1.86 2.70 8.50
C GLY A 223 2.93 3.29 7.57
N GLU A 224 3.58 2.47 6.76
CA GLU A 224 4.51 2.93 5.72
C GLU A 224 3.75 3.70 4.66
N CYS A 225 2.64 3.16 4.16
CA CYS A 225 1.85 3.84 3.16
C CYS A 225 1.31 5.20 3.64
N ILE A 226 0.89 5.33 4.89
CA ILE A 226 0.49 6.62 5.48
C ILE A 226 1.67 7.60 5.53
N ARG A 227 2.85 7.16 6.01
CA ARG A 227 4.05 8.02 6.07
C ARG A 227 4.55 8.42 4.68
N ASN A 228 4.35 7.55 3.70
CA ASN A 228 4.73 7.82 2.33
C ASN A 228 3.73 8.82 1.72
N THR A 229 2.44 8.71 2.03
CA THR A 229 1.40 9.52 1.35
C THR A 229 1.00 10.80 2.09
N ALA A 230 1.44 11.01 3.33
CA ALA A 230 1.20 12.24 4.08
C ALA A 230 1.88 13.44 3.39
N PRO A 231 1.16 14.56 3.15
CA PRO A 231 1.80 15.78 2.67
C PRO A 231 2.82 16.26 3.70
N ILE A 232 4.06 16.49 3.27
CA ILE A 232 5.07 17.16 4.09
C ILE A 232 4.55 18.57 4.37
N ASP A 233 4.24 18.86 5.62
CA ASP A 233 3.75 20.17 6.04
C ASP A 233 4.93 21.15 6.09
N ILE A 234 5.09 21.95 5.04
CA ILE A 234 6.08 23.05 4.96
C ILE A 234 5.42 24.33 5.52
N ARG A 235 4.81 24.25 6.69
CA ARG A 235 4.33 25.43 7.44
C ARG A 235 5.04 25.49 8.79
N GLY A 236 6.32 25.84 8.73
CA GLY A 236 7.02 26.40 9.88
C GLY A 236 6.74 27.90 9.93
N ASP A 237 5.72 28.30 10.69
CA ASP A 237 5.61 29.67 11.17
C ASP A 237 6.70 29.90 12.22
N GLY A 238 7.66 30.78 11.93
CA GLY A 238 8.59 31.32 12.92
C GLY A 238 10.07 31.27 12.53
N ALA A 239 10.54 32.33 11.88
CA ALA A 239 11.88 32.93 12.04
C ALA A 239 13.17 32.10 11.80
N GLU A 240 13.13 30.92 11.16
CA GLU A 240 14.34 30.22 10.65
C GLU A 240 14.31 29.98 9.13
N GLY A 241 13.42 30.66 8.42
CA GLY A 241 13.22 30.54 6.96
C GLY A 241 14.35 31.09 6.07
N ALA A 242 15.44 31.61 6.63
CA ALA A 242 16.55 32.19 5.85
C ALA A 242 17.77 31.27 5.71
N GLN A 243 17.79 30.08 6.34
CA GLN A 243 18.97 29.20 6.31
C GLN A 243 18.90 28.06 5.28
N TRP A 244 17.71 27.73 4.76
CA TRP A 244 17.52 26.58 3.88
C TRP A 244 17.74 26.88 2.39
N GLU A 245 17.62 28.14 1.95
CA GLU A 245 17.96 28.54 0.57
C GLU A 245 19.47 28.50 0.28
N GLN A 246 20.33 28.56 1.33
CA GLN A 246 21.78 28.37 1.17
C GLN A 246 22.21 26.90 1.30
N ALA A 247 21.46 26.06 2.04
CA ALA A 247 21.78 24.64 2.19
C ALA A 247 21.51 23.81 0.90
N GLY A 248 20.55 24.24 0.07
CA GLY A 248 20.23 23.59 -1.22
C GLY A 248 21.33 23.72 -2.28
N ASN A 249 22.20 24.74 -2.19
CA ASN A 249 23.32 24.94 -3.11
C ASN A 249 24.67 24.43 -2.55
N ALA A 250 24.80 24.24 -1.24
CA ALA A 250 26.07 23.83 -0.62
C ALA A 250 26.31 22.31 -0.59
N HIS A 251 25.29 21.47 -0.84
CA HIS A 251 25.42 20.00 -0.76
C HIS A 251 25.84 19.30 -2.06
N MET A 252 26.23 20.06 -3.10
CA MET A 252 26.65 19.52 -4.40
C MET A 252 28.16 19.23 -4.53
N GLN A 253 28.96 19.51 -3.50
CA GLN A 253 30.39 19.22 -3.52
C GLN A 253 30.78 18.34 -2.32
N GLY A 254 30.98 17.05 -2.59
CA GLY A 254 31.74 16.17 -1.70
C GLY A 254 30.90 15.24 -0.83
N ALA A 255 30.24 14.26 -1.43
CA ALA A 255 29.99 13.00 -0.74
C ALA A 255 30.05 11.85 -1.76
N GLY A 256 30.99 10.93 -1.53
CA GLY A 256 31.13 9.70 -2.30
C GLY A 256 29.92 8.77 -2.14
N PRO A 257 29.90 7.64 -2.87
CA PRO A 257 28.72 6.79 -2.99
C PRO A 257 28.49 6.02 -1.69
N SER A 258 27.60 6.50 -0.82
CA SER A 258 26.97 5.67 0.21
C SER A 258 25.62 5.17 -0.32
N SER A 259 25.33 3.90 -0.04
CA SER A 259 24.26 3.06 -0.58
C SER A 259 22.84 3.41 -0.11
N ALA A 260 22.59 4.67 0.27
CA ALA A 260 21.24 5.12 0.62
C ALA A 260 20.54 5.62 -0.64
N THR A 261 19.46 4.94 -1.04
CA THR A 261 18.57 5.44 -2.09
C THR A 261 18.05 6.83 -1.66
N PRO A 262 18.31 7.90 -2.43
CA PRO A 262 17.86 9.23 -2.06
C PRO A 262 16.33 9.27 -1.95
N SER A 263 15.81 10.07 -1.01
CA SER A 263 14.38 10.19 -0.72
C SER A 263 13.51 10.52 -1.94
N ALA A 264 14.08 11.21 -2.94
CA ALA A 264 13.43 11.52 -4.22
C ALA A 264 13.23 10.28 -5.13
N ALA A 265 14.01 9.20 -4.96
CA ALA A 265 13.85 7.97 -5.73
C ALA A 265 12.70 7.09 -5.23
N ARG A 266 12.07 7.45 -4.10
CA ARG A 266 10.99 6.68 -3.43
C ARG A 266 9.74 6.47 -4.30
N TRP A 267 9.54 7.34 -5.28
CA TRP A 267 8.31 7.39 -6.09
C TRP A 267 8.52 7.04 -7.56
N GLN A 268 9.75 6.67 -7.94
CA GLN A 268 10.06 6.35 -9.33
C GLN A 268 9.62 4.93 -9.66
N LYS A 269 8.90 4.76 -10.77
CA LYS A 269 8.54 3.44 -11.27
C LYS A 269 9.78 2.66 -11.72
N GLU A 270 10.74 3.37 -12.32
CA GLU A 270 12.04 2.84 -12.74
C GLU A 270 13.14 3.83 -12.34
N ILE A 271 14.18 3.33 -11.66
CA ILE A 271 15.31 4.16 -11.24
C ILE A 271 16.39 4.08 -12.31
N HIS A 272 16.66 5.20 -12.98
CA HIS A 272 17.75 5.33 -13.93
C HIS A 272 18.90 6.12 -13.33
N TYR A 273 20.13 5.76 -13.71
CA TYR A 273 21.33 6.45 -13.28
C TYR A 273 22.07 7.03 -14.48
N CYS A 274 22.54 8.26 -14.35
CA CYS A 274 23.42 8.86 -15.32
C CYS A 274 24.74 8.07 -15.35
N LYS A 275 25.11 7.49 -16.50
CA LYS A 275 26.32 6.68 -16.61
C LYS A 275 27.60 7.48 -16.38
N ARG A 276 27.57 8.80 -16.60
CA ARG A 276 28.71 9.68 -16.35
C ARG A 276 28.85 10.05 -14.87
N CYS A 277 27.90 10.80 -14.32
CA CYS A 277 28.02 11.33 -12.95
C CYS A 277 27.50 10.39 -11.87
N LYS A 278 26.92 9.25 -12.24
CA LYS A 278 26.33 8.23 -11.35
C LYS A 278 25.17 8.73 -10.48
N LYS A 279 24.70 9.96 -10.67
CA LYS A 279 23.50 10.48 -10.02
C LYS A 279 22.26 9.82 -10.62
N PHE A 280 21.25 9.59 -9.78
CA PHE A 280 19.94 9.16 -10.26
C PHE A 280 19.31 10.24 -11.15
N ILE A 281 18.48 9.83 -12.11
CA ILE A 281 17.74 10.71 -13.01
C ILE A 281 16.28 10.68 -12.59
N ASN A 282 15.74 11.83 -12.18
CA ASN A 282 14.34 11.92 -11.79
C ASN A 282 13.46 11.90 -13.06
N ASP A 283 12.60 10.90 -13.18
CA ASP A 283 11.65 10.68 -14.29
C ASP A 283 10.36 11.50 -14.11
N GLY A 284 10.26 12.29 -13.03
CA GLY A 284 9.09 13.09 -12.69
C GLY A 284 7.95 12.29 -12.07
N SER A 285 8.11 10.98 -11.81
CA SER A 285 7.06 10.17 -11.17
C SER A 285 6.64 10.73 -9.81
N GLU A 286 7.56 11.37 -9.09
CA GLU A 286 7.27 12.06 -7.82
C GLU A 286 6.14 13.10 -7.95
N ARG A 287 6.01 13.79 -9.09
CA ARG A 287 5.01 14.85 -9.33
C ARG A 287 3.59 14.36 -9.56
N VAL A 288 3.47 13.06 -9.85
CA VAL A 288 2.17 12.42 -9.88
C VAL A 288 1.59 12.38 -8.46
N TRP A 289 2.47 12.41 -7.44
CA TRP A 289 2.13 12.22 -6.04
C TRP A 289 2.35 13.48 -5.19
N THR A 290 3.30 14.35 -5.56
CA THR A 290 3.57 15.62 -4.90
C THR A 290 2.89 16.76 -5.65
N ARG A 291 2.29 17.72 -4.94
CA ARG A 291 1.70 18.95 -5.54
C ARG A 291 2.77 19.92 -6.09
N GLN A 292 4.00 19.46 -6.31
CA GLN A 292 5.07 20.30 -6.81
C GLN A 292 4.88 20.53 -8.30
N HIS A 293 4.79 21.81 -8.67
CA HIS A 293 4.53 22.23 -10.05
C HIS A 293 5.81 22.36 -10.88
N ASP A 294 6.97 22.57 -10.27
CA ASP A 294 8.19 22.89 -11.01
C ASP A 294 9.14 21.71 -11.20
N ALA A 295 9.79 21.70 -12.38
CA ALA A 295 10.96 20.90 -12.71
C ALA A 295 12.19 21.39 -12.00
N PRO A 296 12.67 20.71 -10.94
CA PRO A 296 14.06 20.84 -10.58
C PRO A 296 14.92 20.60 -11.83
N PRO A 297 16.01 21.37 -12.00
CA PRO A 297 16.95 21.14 -13.08
C PRO A 297 17.47 19.68 -13.06
N GLY A 298 17.50 18.99 -14.20
CA GLY A 298 18.02 17.62 -14.30
C GLY A 298 17.02 16.49 -14.56
N GLU A 299 15.75 16.79 -14.85
CA GLU A 299 14.70 15.76 -15.04
C GLU A 299 14.63 15.14 -16.44
N PHE A 300 15.38 15.66 -17.41
CA PHE A 300 15.46 15.01 -18.73
C PHE A 300 16.40 13.81 -18.70
N ARG A 301 15.91 12.67 -19.18
CA ARG A 301 16.70 11.47 -19.43
C ARG A 301 17.05 11.39 -20.90
N TYR A 302 18.33 11.26 -21.20
CA TYR A 302 18.86 11.09 -22.54
C TYR A 302 19.37 9.66 -22.67
N ALA A 303 18.58 8.78 -23.27
CA ALA A 303 18.90 7.36 -23.40
C ALA A 303 19.55 7.09 -24.75
N CYS A 304 20.68 6.36 -24.77
CA CYS A 304 21.29 5.93 -26.01
C CYS A 304 20.40 4.87 -26.68
N THR A 305 20.15 5.03 -27.98
CA THR A 305 19.32 4.09 -28.76
C THR A 305 20.02 2.76 -29.03
N THR A 306 21.35 2.73 -28.95
CA THR A 306 22.18 1.54 -29.23
C THR A 306 22.64 0.84 -27.95
N CYS A 307 22.91 1.60 -26.88
CA CYS A 307 23.34 1.04 -25.60
C CYS A 307 22.19 1.07 -24.57
N PRO A 308 21.55 -0.07 -24.26
CA PRO A 308 20.33 -0.10 -23.44
C PRO A 308 20.50 0.47 -22.03
N ASP A 309 21.69 0.32 -21.45
CA ASP A 309 21.98 0.83 -20.12
C ASP A 309 22.60 2.24 -20.12
N PHE A 310 22.81 2.86 -21.28
CA PHE A 310 23.50 4.16 -21.33
C PHE A 310 22.50 5.30 -21.29
N SER A 311 22.39 5.95 -20.14
CA SER A 311 21.57 7.15 -19.96
C SER A 311 22.40 8.29 -19.40
N LEU A 312 22.09 9.51 -19.80
CA LEU A 312 22.68 10.74 -19.27
C LEU A 312 21.58 11.59 -18.63
N CYS A 313 21.92 12.27 -17.53
CA CYS A 313 21.12 13.39 -17.04
C CYS A 313 21.36 14.63 -17.91
N GLU A 314 20.47 15.60 -17.83
CA GLU A 314 20.56 16.88 -18.55
C GLU A 314 21.93 17.56 -18.51
N ILE A 315 22.52 17.71 -17.32
CA ILE A 315 23.84 18.35 -17.16
C ILE A 315 24.93 17.56 -17.91
N CYS A 316 24.85 16.23 -17.84
CA CYS A 316 25.80 15.38 -18.54
C CYS A 316 25.49 15.31 -20.04
N TRP A 317 24.26 15.57 -20.49
CA TRP A 317 23.96 15.69 -21.90
C TRP A 317 24.52 17.00 -22.49
N ASP A 318 24.42 18.12 -21.79
CA ASP A 318 25.00 19.38 -22.24
C ASP A 318 26.51 19.27 -22.44
N ALA A 319 27.17 18.67 -21.45
CA ALA A 319 28.59 18.43 -21.55
C ALA A 319 28.98 17.38 -22.62
N TYR A 320 28.04 16.57 -23.12
CA TYR A 320 28.28 15.67 -24.27
C TYR A 320 28.27 16.49 -25.55
N ASN A 321 27.26 17.35 -25.72
CA ASN A 321 27.11 18.22 -26.90
C ASN A 321 28.24 19.24 -27.02
N GLU A 322 28.78 19.71 -25.89
CA GLU A 322 29.95 20.57 -25.84
C GLU A 322 31.29 19.82 -26.10
N GLY A 323 31.24 18.50 -26.33
CA GLY A 323 32.42 17.68 -26.57
C GLY A 323 33.31 17.46 -25.34
N ARG A 324 32.82 17.76 -24.12
CA ARG A 324 33.58 17.59 -22.86
C ARG A 324 33.70 16.13 -22.42
N PHE A 325 32.99 15.22 -23.06
CA PHE A 325 33.26 13.78 -23.02
C PHE A 325 32.66 13.12 -24.24
N GLN A 326 33.13 11.92 -24.55
CA GLN A 326 32.69 11.16 -25.71
C GLN A 326 32.00 9.87 -25.26
N HIS A 327 30.85 9.64 -25.88
CA HIS A 327 30.29 8.31 -26.10
C HIS A 327 30.56 7.97 -27.58
N ASP A 328 30.25 6.76 -28.03
CA ASP A 328 30.46 6.39 -29.42
C ASP A 328 29.76 7.39 -30.36
N GLN A 329 30.51 7.98 -31.29
CA GLN A 329 30.05 9.06 -32.17
C GLN A 329 28.98 8.57 -33.16
N GLY A 330 28.90 7.26 -33.40
CA GLY A 330 27.85 6.65 -34.23
C GLY A 330 26.50 6.48 -33.52
N HIS A 331 26.44 6.66 -32.19
CA HIS A 331 25.23 6.42 -31.43
C HIS A 331 24.35 7.67 -31.34
N THR A 332 23.04 7.47 -31.47
CA THR A 332 22.03 8.51 -31.27
C THR A 332 21.41 8.40 -29.88
N PHE A 333 20.83 9.50 -29.41
CA PHE A 333 20.15 9.56 -28.12
C PHE A 333 18.68 9.94 -28.30
N GLU A 334 17.81 9.23 -27.59
CA GLU A 334 16.39 9.54 -27.45
C GLU A 334 16.18 10.44 -26.22
N HIS A 335 15.39 11.50 -26.41
CA HIS A 335 14.97 12.40 -25.35
C HIS A 335 13.70 11.89 -24.67
N ILE A 336 13.82 11.47 -23.42
CA ILE A 336 12.70 11.01 -22.61
C ILE A 336 12.30 12.16 -21.68
N HIS A 337 11.10 12.69 -21.90
CA HIS A 337 10.54 13.76 -21.09
C HIS A 337 10.11 13.26 -19.70
N PRO A 338 10.16 14.12 -18.68
CA PRO A 338 9.59 13.79 -17.38
C PRO A 338 8.09 13.52 -17.50
N ILE A 339 7.57 12.61 -16.68
CA ILE A 339 6.13 12.35 -16.58
C ILE A 339 5.42 13.65 -16.18
N SER A 340 4.43 14.04 -16.97
CA SER A 340 3.61 15.21 -16.67
C SER A 340 2.70 14.91 -15.47
N SER A 341 2.62 15.86 -14.54
CA SER A 341 1.67 15.76 -13.42
C SER A 341 0.23 15.68 -13.97
N ARG A 342 -0.56 14.71 -13.49
CA ARG A 342 -1.98 14.56 -13.83
C ARG A 342 -2.83 15.78 -13.44
N HIS A 343 -2.33 16.63 -12.55
CA HIS A 343 -2.98 17.88 -12.19
C HIS A 343 -2.92 18.97 -13.28
N ASN A 344 -2.27 18.69 -14.43
CA ASN A 344 -2.07 19.64 -15.52
C ASN A 344 -2.71 19.21 -16.86
N THR A 345 -3.55 18.16 -16.87
CA THR A 345 -4.14 17.60 -18.10
C THR A 345 -5.60 17.96 -18.35
N THR A 346 -6.15 19.02 -17.75
CA THR A 346 -7.39 19.65 -18.27
C THR A 346 -7.07 20.35 -19.58
N ILE A 347 -7.04 19.55 -20.64
CA ILE A 347 -6.94 19.98 -22.03
C ILE A 347 -8.36 20.28 -22.51
N HIS A 348 -8.58 21.56 -22.79
CA HIS A 348 -9.68 22.20 -23.55
C HIS A 348 -11.09 22.28 -22.95
N GLY A 349 -11.46 23.51 -22.57
CA GLY A 349 -12.83 23.96 -22.35
C GLY A 349 -12.92 24.94 -21.19
N GLN A 350 -13.31 26.19 -21.45
CA GLN A 350 -13.49 27.26 -20.46
C GLN A 350 -14.25 26.78 -19.21
N GLY A 351 -13.53 26.44 -18.15
CA GLY A 351 -14.08 26.34 -16.80
C GLY A 351 -14.05 27.70 -16.11
N PRO A 352 -14.85 27.91 -15.05
CA PRO A 352 -15.03 29.20 -14.37
C PRO A 352 -13.78 29.73 -13.63
N TRP A 353 -12.63 29.09 -13.82
CA TRP A 353 -11.37 29.37 -13.13
C TRP A 353 -10.25 29.92 -14.03
N GLY A 354 -10.58 30.41 -15.22
CA GLY A 354 -9.66 31.19 -16.06
C GLY A 354 -8.65 30.38 -16.87
N ASN A 355 -8.01 31.08 -17.82
CA ASN A 355 -7.10 30.54 -18.83
C ASN A 355 -5.74 30.22 -18.20
N PHE A 356 -5.45 28.94 -17.91
CA PHE A 356 -4.12 28.51 -17.47
C PHE A 356 -3.22 28.18 -18.66
N GLY A 357 -2.66 29.23 -19.27
CA GLY A 357 -1.50 29.12 -20.16
C GLY A 357 -0.23 28.85 -19.35
N GLY A 358 0.00 27.61 -18.92
CA GLY A 358 1.15 27.31 -18.05
C GLY A 358 1.41 25.84 -17.74
N SER A 359 1.07 24.92 -18.64
CA SER A 359 1.42 23.51 -18.39
C SER A 359 2.94 23.33 -18.38
N VAL A 360 3.45 22.54 -17.43
CA VAL A 360 4.89 22.34 -17.20
C VAL A 360 5.56 21.65 -18.39
N SER A 361 4.78 20.86 -19.14
CA SER A 361 5.19 20.32 -20.44
C SER A 361 5.39 21.42 -21.49
N SER A 362 4.59 22.50 -21.48
CA SER A 362 4.84 23.68 -22.32
C SER A 362 6.15 24.32 -21.93
N ARG A 363 6.36 24.69 -20.66
CA ARG A 363 7.62 25.34 -20.24
C ARG A 363 8.86 24.48 -20.44
N SER A 364 8.74 23.16 -20.27
CA SER A 364 9.83 22.22 -20.54
C SER A 364 10.10 22.07 -22.04
N ARG A 365 9.06 22.12 -22.88
CA ARG A 365 9.21 22.21 -24.33
C ARG A 365 9.77 23.56 -24.75
N ASP A 366 9.38 24.66 -24.12
CA ASP A 366 9.86 26.00 -24.44
C ASP A 366 11.36 26.12 -24.13
N ARG A 367 11.83 25.62 -22.97
CA ARG A 367 13.27 25.48 -22.68
C ARG A 367 14.01 24.58 -23.68
N LEU A 368 13.36 23.51 -24.15
CA LEU A 368 13.93 22.63 -25.17
C LEU A 368 14.05 23.37 -26.51
N LYS A 369 13.01 24.09 -26.94
CA LYS A 369 13.00 24.89 -28.17
C LYS A 369 14.06 25.98 -28.13
N GLU A 370 14.13 26.74 -27.03
CA GLU A 370 15.17 27.75 -26.81
C GLU A 370 16.59 27.18 -26.93
N ARG A 371 16.80 25.91 -26.54
CA ARG A 371 18.12 25.26 -26.57
C ARG A 371 18.47 24.54 -27.87
N THR A 372 17.48 23.93 -28.53
CA THR A 372 17.70 23.09 -29.71
C THR A 372 17.40 23.81 -31.01
N GLY A 373 16.72 24.96 -30.96
CA GLY A 373 16.27 25.70 -32.14
C GLY A 373 15.10 25.03 -32.88
N LEU A 374 14.44 24.05 -32.26
CA LEU A 374 13.28 23.33 -32.81
C LEU A 374 11.94 24.10 -32.68
#